data_AF-A0A5B7AG22-F1
#
_entry.id   AF-A0A5B7AG22-F1
#
_cell.length_a   1.000
_cell.length_b   1.000
_cell.length_c   1.000
_cell.angle_alpha   90.00
_cell.angle_beta   90.00
_cell.angle_gamma   90.00
#
_symmetry.space_group_name_H-M   'P 1'
#
loop_
_entity.id
_entity.type
_entity.pdbx_description
1 polymer ?
#
loop_
_entity_poly.entity_id
_entity_poly.type
_entity_poly.pdbx_seq_one_letter_code
_entity_poly.pdbx_strand_id
1 'polypeptide(L)'
;MAANYFLTFLLLSISGGLSTALPEKPSHNLSSSPSNSGQINSNSVLVALLDSHYTELAELVEKALLLQTLEEAVTQHNITIFAPKNEALERDLDPEFKRFLLEPGNLRSLQTLLLYHIVPRKIGLHEWPDSPTESTQHDTLATNPIGLTSKDADNKLVGTAKVVHPDDVVRPDGVIHGIERLLIPKSVQSDFNLRRNLQSISAVKPEGSPEVDPRTNRLKKPAPSVPAGSPPVLPIYAAMAPGPSLAPAPAPGPGGPHHHFDGESQVKDFIQTLLHYGGYNEMADILVNLTNLATEMGKLVSEGYVITVLAPNDEAMAKLTTDQLSEPGSPEQIMYYHIIAEYQTEESMYNAVRRFGKVRYDTLRLPHKVVAQEADGSVKFGDGDGSAYLFDPDIYTDGRISVQGIDGVLFPAEETKSETKTETRTVTHVKVVAKPRRGKLLEVACRMLGAFGQDSRFTTCQ
;
A
#
# COMPACT_ATOMS: atom_id res chain seq x y z
N MET A 1 2.55 87.20 40.00
CA MET A 1 3.26 88.14 40.88
C MET A 1 4.16 87.33 41.80
N ALA A 2 5.47 87.40 41.57
CA ALA A 2 6.52 87.74 42.55
C ALA A 2 6.64 86.72 43.70
N ALA A 3 7.53 85.74 43.63
CA ALA A 3 8.99 85.79 43.85
C ALA A 3 9.40 86.00 45.33
N ASN A 4 10.26 85.07 45.78
CA ASN A 4 11.24 85.12 46.87
C ASN A 4 10.81 85.08 48.34
N TYR A 5 11.28 84.05 49.05
CA TYR A 5 11.93 84.12 50.37
C TYR A 5 13.01 83.01 50.45
N PHE A 6 14.30 83.37 50.47
CA PHE A 6 15.20 83.47 51.65
C PHE A 6 15.53 82.09 52.28
N LEU A 7 16.73 81.53 52.07
CA LEU A 7 18.06 81.77 52.70
C LEU A 7 18.27 80.99 54.02
N THR A 8 19.52 80.53 54.19
CA THR A 8 20.26 80.08 55.40
C THR A 8 20.37 78.55 55.60
N PHE A 9 21.54 77.93 55.32
CA PHE A 9 22.81 77.85 56.07
C PHE A 9 22.75 77.00 57.35
N LEU A 10 23.38 75.81 57.35
CA LEU A 10 24.26 75.39 58.46
C LEU A 10 25.21 74.23 58.04
N LEU A 11 26.50 74.46 58.28
CA LEU A 11 27.63 73.53 58.24
C LEU A 11 27.77 72.78 59.58
N LEU A 12 28.19 71.51 59.57
CA LEU A 12 29.06 70.83 60.57
C LEU A 12 29.33 69.39 60.04
N SER A 13 30.50 69.00 59.53
CA SER A 13 31.80 68.70 60.18
C SER A 13 31.88 67.38 60.96
N ILE A 14 32.64 66.42 60.39
CA ILE A 14 33.67 65.53 60.98
C ILE A 14 33.22 64.33 61.85
N SER A 15 33.40 63.08 61.36
CA SER A 15 34.44 62.11 61.79
C SER A 15 34.12 60.63 61.46
N GLY A 16 35.09 59.97 60.80
CA GLY A 16 35.63 58.63 61.08
C GLY A 16 34.72 57.41 61.31
N GLY A 17 34.80 56.45 60.39
CA GLY A 17 34.47 55.05 60.63
C GLY A 17 34.83 54.15 59.45
N LEU A 18 35.99 53.49 59.49
CA LEU A 18 36.29 52.35 58.62
C LEU A 18 35.46 51.16 59.12
N SER A 19 34.66 50.53 58.24
CA SER A 19 34.40 49.10 58.28
C SER A 19 33.85 48.59 56.96
N THR A 20 34.18 47.34 56.71
CA THR A 20 34.28 46.60 55.46
C THR A 20 32.96 46.06 54.91
N ALA A 21 33.02 45.77 53.60
CA ALA A 21 32.32 44.71 52.85
C ALA A 21 30.96 45.03 52.19
N LEU A 22 30.93 44.69 50.90
CA LEU A 22 29.88 44.78 49.87
C LEU A 22 28.54 44.15 50.28
N PRO A 23 27.40 44.65 49.76
CA PRO A 23 26.82 44.00 48.58
C PRO A 23 26.19 44.94 47.52
N GLU A 24 26.30 44.48 46.26
CA GLU A 24 25.26 44.34 45.24
C GLU A 24 24.14 45.39 45.12
N LYS A 25 24.03 46.01 43.93
CA LYS A 25 22.92 46.90 43.56
C LYS A 25 22.33 46.53 42.20
N PRO A 26 21.01 46.32 42.11
CA PRO A 26 20.26 46.15 40.86
C PRO A 26 19.71 47.51 40.37
N SER A 27 19.56 47.68 39.05
CA SER A 27 18.61 48.64 38.43
C SER A 27 18.57 48.43 36.90
N HIS A 28 17.45 47.95 36.37
CA HIS A 28 16.39 48.70 35.65
C HIS A 28 16.78 49.21 34.26
N ASN A 29 16.10 48.72 33.21
CA ASN A 29 15.10 49.51 32.48
C ASN A 29 14.42 48.72 31.36
N LEU A 30 13.08 48.82 31.31
CA LEU A 30 12.26 48.54 30.13
C LEU A 30 12.20 49.79 29.24
N SER A 31 12.17 49.56 27.91
CA SER A 31 11.15 50.01 26.94
C SER A 31 11.73 50.56 25.62
N SER A 32 11.37 49.90 24.51
CA SER A 32 10.89 50.55 23.27
C SER A 32 10.49 49.52 22.19
N SER A 33 9.17 49.39 21.97
CA SER A 33 8.37 49.15 20.76
C SER A 33 8.78 48.21 19.60
N PRO A 34 7.79 47.63 18.88
CA PRO A 34 7.98 46.48 17.99
C PRO A 34 8.31 46.91 16.56
N SER A 35 9.34 46.30 15.97
CA SER A 35 9.60 46.39 14.53
C SER A 35 9.95 45.01 13.97
N ASN A 36 9.10 44.59 13.05
CA ASN A 36 9.17 43.39 12.25
C ASN A 36 10.33 43.46 11.23
N SER A 37 11.36 42.66 11.44
CA SER A 37 12.28 42.14 10.42
C SER A 37 13.09 41.03 11.07
N GLY A 38 13.15 39.84 10.48
CA GLY A 38 13.82 38.64 10.99
C GLY A 38 15.25 38.90 11.47
N GLN A 39 15.37 39.23 12.76
CA GLN A 39 16.64 39.43 13.41
C GLN A 39 17.07 38.07 13.94
N ILE A 40 18.00 37.44 13.23
CA ILE A 40 18.65 36.20 13.64
C ILE A 40 19.30 36.48 15.00
N ASN A 41 18.65 36.02 16.07
CA ASN A 41 19.21 36.08 17.41
C ASN A 41 20.42 35.13 17.40
N SER A 42 21.64 35.64 17.62
CA SER A 42 22.85 34.81 17.71
C SER A 42 22.79 33.74 18.82
N ASN A 43 21.80 33.86 19.71
CA ASN A 43 21.49 32.89 20.75
C ASN A 43 20.46 31.85 20.32
N SER A 44 20.12 31.75 19.03
CA SER A 44 19.12 30.80 18.57
C SER A 44 19.67 29.38 18.43
N VAL A 45 18.84 28.40 18.76
CA VAL A 45 19.13 26.97 18.60
C VAL A 45 19.36 26.58 17.14
N LEU A 46 18.72 27.26 16.17
CA LEU A 46 18.92 26.97 14.74
C LEU A 46 20.29 27.43 14.25
N VAL A 47 20.71 28.64 14.66
CA VAL A 47 22.07 29.12 14.39
C VAL A 47 23.08 28.17 15.03
N ALA A 48 22.81 27.74 16.27
CA ALA A 48 23.68 26.79 16.95
C ALA A 48 23.72 25.42 16.26
N LEU A 49 22.64 24.96 15.62
CA LEU A 49 22.64 23.74 14.81
C LEU A 49 23.52 23.89 13.57
N LEU A 50 23.40 25.00 12.83
CA LEU A 50 24.19 25.27 11.62
C LEU A 50 25.69 25.41 11.92
N ASP A 51 26.05 25.94 13.09
CA ASP A 51 27.45 26.11 13.53
C ASP A 51 28.00 24.87 14.27
N SER A 52 27.19 23.85 14.54
CA SER A 52 27.59 22.67 15.33
C SER A 52 28.32 21.60 14.52
N HIS A 53 28.76 20.53 15.20
CA HIS A 53 29.31 19.34 14.57
C HIS A 53 28.27 18.49 13.82
N TYR A 54 26.98 18.82 13.85
CA TYR A 54 25.92 18.12 13.11
C TYR A 54 25.78 18.61 11.65
N THR A 55 26.91 18.69 10.95
CA THR A 55 27.00 19.27 9.60
C THR A 55 26.12 18.56 8.57
N GLU A 56 26.03 17.23 8.63
CA GLU A 56 25.20 16.45 7.70
C GLU A 56 23.70 16.76 7.87
N LEU A 57 23.24 16.95 9.11
CA LEU A 57 21.85 17.33 9.37
C LEU A 57 21.57 18.75 8.90
N ALA A 58 22.49 19.69 9.16
CA ALA A 58 22.39 21.07 8.69
C ALA A 58 22.26 21.12 7.15
N GLU A 59 23.10 20.38 6.43
CA GLU A 59 23.00 20.28 4.97
C GLU A 59 21.65 19.73 4.49
N LEU A 60 21.09 18.73 5.17
CA LEU A 60 19.78 18.19 4.82
C LEU A 60 18.67 19.21 5.04
N VAL A 61 18.74 20.02 6.11
CA VAL A 61 17.77 21.09 6.40
C VAL A 61 17.81 22.16 5.30
N GLU A 62 19.00 22.54 4.82
CA GLU A 62 19.16 23.45 3.69
C GLU A 62 18.57 22.86 2.40
N LYS A 63 18.92 21.60 2.08
CA LYS A 63 18.41 20.89 0.88
C LYS A 63 16.88 20.69 0.92
N ALA A 64 16.31 20.55 2.11
CA ALA A 64 14.87 20.39 2.31
C ALA A 64 14.08 21.71 2.27
N LEU A 65 14.76 22.86 2.16
CA LEU A 65 14.15 24.19 2.19
C LEU A 65 13.32 24.44 3.47
N LEU A 66 13.75 23.89 4.61
CA LEU A 66 13.02 23.95 5.87
C LEU A 66 13.40 25.14 6.76
N LEU A 67 14.47 25.88 6.44
CA LEU A 67 14.98 26.96 7.29
C LEU A 67 13.87 27.95 7.71
N GLN A 68 13.06 28.43 6.76
CA GLN A 68 11.98 29.36 7.06
C GLN A 68 10.91 28.76 7.99
N THR A 69 10.53 27.51 7.76
CA THR A 69 9.54 26.80 8.60
C THR A 69 10.06 26.60 10.02
N LEU A 70 11.36 26.31 10.18
CA LEU A 70 11.98 26.15 11.49
C LEU A 70 12.11 27.48 12.22
N GLU A 71 12.47 28.56 11.52
CA GLU A 71 12.50 29.91 12.10
C GLU A 71 11.12 30.29 12.65
N GLU A 72 10.06 30.08 11.88
CA GLU A 72 8.68 30.30 12.33
C GLU A 72 8.35 29.44 13.57
N ALA A 73 8.72 28.17 13.58
CA ALA A 73 8.49 27.28 14.72
C ALA A 73 9.20 27.77 16.00
N VAL A 74 10.46 28.22 15.88
CA VAL A 74 11.26 28.75 17.01
C VAL A 74 10.70 30.06 17.55
N THR A 75 10.10 30.89 16.69
CA THR A 75 9.44 32.12 17.17
C THR A 75 8.16 31.85 17.97
N GLN A 76 7.49 30.73 17.70
CA GLN A 76 6.21 30.37 18.35
C GLN A 76 6.41 29.54 19.61
N HIS A 77 7.37 28.61 19.58
CA HIS A 77 7.58 27.61 20.62
C HIS A 77 9.06 27.39 20.87
N ASN A 78 9.41 27.00 22.09
CA ASN A 78 10.76 26.47 22.33
C ASN A 78 10.82 25.05 21.76
N ILE A 79 11.87 24.73 21.00
CA ILE A 79 11.95 23.45 20.29
C ILE A 79 13.02 22.52 20.86
N THR A 80 12.85 21.22 20.62
CA THR A 80 13.87 20.20 20.87
C THR A 80 14.25 19.55 19.54
N ILE A 81 15.53 19.49 19.24
CA ILE A 81 16.06 18.87 18.01
C ILE A 81 16.84 17.61 18.38
N PHE A 82 16.44 16.48 17.83
CA PHE A 82 17.17 15.23 17.95
C PHE A 82 18.13 15.10 16.76
N ALA A 83 19.40 15.41 16.98
CA ALA A 83 20.40 15.49 15.92
C ALA A 83 21.18 14.17 15.80
N PRO A 84 21.01 13.40 14.71
CA PRO A 84 21.81 12.21 14.47
C PRO A 84 23.28 12.56 14.23
N LYS A 85 24.19 11.69 14.68
CA LYS A 85 25.61 11.83 14.37
C LYS A 85 25.87 11.75 12.85
N ASN A 86 26.90 12.44 12.37
CA ASN A 86 27.25 12.45 10.95
C ASN A 86 27.52 11.04 10.42
N GLU A 87 28.16 10.18 11.22
CA GLU A 87 28.42 8.78 10.84
C GLU A 87 27.13 8.01 10.55
N ALA A 88 26.04 8.34 11.25
CA ALA A 88 24.76 7.67 11.04
C ALA A 88 24.11 8.02 9.69
N LEU A 89 24.37 9.21 9.14
CA LEU A 89 23.87 9.67 7.84
C LEU A 89 24.78 9.27 6.68
N GLU A 90 26.08 9.10 6.95
CA GLU A 90 27.07 8.73 5.95
C GLU A 90 27.23 7.22 5.79
N ARG A 91 27.31 6.47 6.90
CA ARG A 91 27.72 5.06 6.91
C ARG A 91 26.59 4.11 7.23
N ASP A 92 25.74 4.47 8.18
CA ASP A 92 24.72 3.55 8.71
C ASP A 92 23.41 3.58 7.90
N LEU A 93 23.25 4.58 7.03
CA LEU A 93 22.06 4.73 6.18
C LEU A 93 22.20 3.92 4.89
N ASP A 94 21.16 3.17 4.51
CA ASP A 94 21.10 2.46 3.22
C ASP A 94 21.38 3.44 2.06
N PRO A 95 22.40 3.19 1.21
CA PRO A 95 22.72 4.06 0.08
C PRO A 95 21.53 4.29 -0.86
N GLU A 96 20.65 3.30 -1.04
CA GLU A 96 19.45 3.46 -1.87
C GLU A 96 18.43 4.39 -1.21
N PHE A 97 18.27 4.29 0.11
CA PHE A 97 17.40 5.18 0.89
C PHE A 97 17.94 6.61 0.91
N LYS A 98 19.25 6.78 1.08
CA LYS A 98 19.91 8.10 0.98
C LYS A 98 19.68 8.73 -0.38
N ARG A 99 19.86 7.97 -1.47
CA ARG A 99 19.56 8.45 -2.82
C ARG A 99 18.09 8.84 -2.97
N PHE A 100 17.17 7.99 -2.49
CA PHE A 100 15.74 8.28 -2.50
C PHE A 100 15.40 9.62 -1.82
N LEU A 101 15.98 9.90 -0.65
CA LEU A 101 15.71 11.15 0.08
C LEU A 101 16.24 12.39 -0.63
N LEU A 102 17.40 12.28 -1.29
CA LEU A 102 18.07 13.41 -1.97
C LEU A 102 17.53 13.68 -3.37
N GLU A 103 16.63 12.83 -3.87
CA GLU A 103 16.02 13.05 -5.18
C GLU A 103 15.01 14.20 -5.14
N PRO A 104 15.05 15.15 -6.11
CA PRO A 104 14.17 16.33 -6.11
C PRO A 104 12.67 16.00 -6.06
N GLY A 105 12.27 14.86 -6.62
CA GLY A 105 10.87 14.39 -6.60
C GLY A 105 10.35 13.99 -5.21
N ASN A 106 11.25 13.79 -4.24
CA ASN A 106 10.95 13.27 -2.91
C ASN A 106 11.18 14.29 -1.79
N LEU A 107 11.24 15.59 -2.12
CA LEU A 107 11.47 16.66 -1.16
C LEU A 107 10.52 16.59 0.05
N ARG A 108 9.25 16.22 -0.17
CA ARG A 108 8.26 16.07 0.91
C ARG A 108 8.63 14.97 1.91
N SER A 109 9.17 13.85 1.45
CA SER A 109 9.58 12.75 2.31
C SER A 109 10.83 13.16 3.12
N LEU A 110 11.76 13.90 2.52
CA LEU A 110 12.90 14.50 3.24
C LEU A 110 12.43 15.52 4.29
N GLN A 111 11.50 16.41 3.93
CA GLN A 111 10.94 17.40 4.86
C GLN A 111 10.24 16.71 6.05
N THR A 112 9.40 15.72 5.78
CA THR A 112 8.69 14.94 6.80
C THR A 112 9.66 14.24 7.74
N LEU A 113 10.74 13.67 7.20
CA LEU A 113 11.78 13.02 7.98
C LEU A 113 12.49 14.00 8.91
N LEU A 114 12.88 15.18 8.42
CA LEU A 114 13.56 16.18 9.24
C LEU A 114 12.65 16.78 10.31
N LEU A 115 11.40 17.09 9.98
CA LEU A 115 10.42 17.60 10.93
C LEU A 115 10.11 16.58 12.05
N TYR A 116 10.23 15.28 11.77
CA TYR A 116 10.07 14.23 12.78
C TYR A 116 11.20 14.19 13.82
N HIS A 117 12.35 14.80 13.53
CA HIS A 117 13.43 14.96 14.50
C HIS A 117 13.22 16.17 15.43
N ILE A 118 12.14 16.93 15.24
CA ILE A 118 11.91 18.19 15.94
C ILE A 118 10.60 18.13 16.71
N VAL A 119 10.66 18.43 18.00
CA VAL A 119 9.50 18.51 18.88
C VAL A 119 9.26 19.98 19.22
N PRO A 120 8.03 20.53 19.05
CA PRO A 120 7.68 21.92 19.35
C PRO A 120 7.53 22.17 20.86
N ARG A 121 8.41 21.59 21.65
CA ARG A 121 8.52 21.76 23.11
C ARG A 121 9.96 21.55 23.49
N LYS A 122 10.50 22.38 24.39
CA LYS A 122 11.81 22.18 25.01
C LYS A 122 11.71 21.06 26.04
N ILE A 123 12.50 20.01 25.86
CA ILE A 123 12.53 18.83 26.72
C ILE A 123 13.98 18.69 27.18
N GLY A 124 14.26 19.09 28.42
CA GLY A 124 15.59 18.88 29.00
C GLY A 124 15.76 17.45 29.53
N LEU A 125 16.99 17.13 29.94
CA LEU A 125 17.34 15.86 30.60
C LEU A 125 16.42 15.46 31.77
N HIS A 126 15.94 16.47 32.51
CA HIS A 126 15.14 16.34 33.73
C HIS A 126 13.65 16.03 33.48
N GLU A 127 13.20 16.18 32.24
CA GLU A 127 11.81 15.92 31.81
C GLU A 127 11.67 14.55 31.13
N TRP A 128 12.75 13.77 31.09
CA TRP A 128 12.75 12.41 30.58
C TRP A 128 12.06 11.47 31.58
N PRO A 129 11.38 10.40 31.11
CA PRO A 129 10.88 9.37 32.01
C PRO A 129 12.00 8.80 32.89
N ASP A 130 11.75 8.71 34.20
CA ASP A 130 12.71 8.15 35.16
C ASP A 130 12.54 6.63 35.33
N SER A 131 11.37 6.09 34.99
CA SER A 131 11.06 4.67 35.08
C SER A 131 11.14 3.95 33.72
N PRO A 132 11.72 2.75 33.65
CA PRO A 132 11.74 1.95 32.42
C PRO A 132 10.40 1.42 31.94
N THR A 133 9.36 1.51 32.77
CA THR A 133 7.97 1.21 32.39
C THR A 133 7.21 2.44 31.90
N GLU A 134 7.76 3.64 32.06
CA GLU A 134 7.12 4.88 31.62
C GLU A 134 7.62 5.29 30.24
N SER A 135 6.68 5.69 29.39
CA SER A 135 6.93 6.21 28.05
C SER A 135 6.12 7.48 27.88
N THR A 136 6.76 8.59 27.52
CA THR A 136 6.08 9.85 27.20
C THR A 136 6.04 10.01 25.69
N GLN A 137 4.85 10.19 25.13
CA GLN A 137 4.70 10.57 23.73
C GLN A 137 4.68 12.09 23.59
N HIS A 138 5.41 12.58 22.60
CA HIS A 138 5.44 13.98 22.22
C HIS A 138 5.10 14.10 20.74
N ASP A 139 4.23 15.06 20.40
CA ASP A 139 3.99 15.41 19.01
C ASP A 139 5.27 16.01 18.42
N THR A 140 5.57 15.67 17.18
CA THR A 140 6.69 16.28 16.45
C THR A 140 6.16 17.39 15.53
N LEU A 141 7.04 18.14 14.87
CA LEU A 141 6.61 19.02 13.78
C LEU A 141 6.11 18.23 12.56
N ALA A 142 6.33 16.92 12.52
CA ALA A 142 5.65 16.00 11.60
C ALA A 142 4.38 15.42 12.25
N THR A 143 3.45 14.91 11.42
CA THR A 143 2.15 14.37 11.86
C THR A 143 2.24 13.17 12.82
N ASN A 144 3.43 12.59 13.03
CA ASN A 144 3.60 11.38 13.82
C ASN A 144 4.24 11.70 15.19
N PRO A 145 3.71 11.15 16.30
CA PRO A 145 4.30 11.36 17.62
C PRO A 145 5.57 10.51 17.80
N ILE A 146 6.48 10.99 18.66
CA ILE A 146 7.69 10.31 19.08
C ILE A 146 7.64 9.95 20.56
N GLY A 147 8.01 8.71 20.89
CA GLY A 147 8.06 8.23 22.27
C GLY A 147 9.45 8.41 22.88
N LEU A 148 9.52 8.97 24.09
CA LEU A 148 10.74 9.01 24.89
C LEU A 148 10.66 7.93 25.95
N THR A 149 11.73 7.16 26.12
CA THR A 149 11.85 6.12 27.14
C THR A 149 13.22 6.16 27.79
N SER A 150 13.33 5.58 28.98
CA SER A 150 14.59 5.46 29.70
C SER A 150 14.77 4.02 30.16
N LYS A 151 15.85 3.34 29.76
CA LYS A 151 16.14 1.99 30.28
C LYS A 151 16.88 2.02 31.62
N ASP A 152 17.66 3.09 31.85
CA ASP A 152 18.45 3.35 33.05
C ASP A 152 18.83 4.84 33.07
N ALA A 153 19.40 5.36 34.16
CA ALA A 153 19.76 6.78 34.33
C ALA A 153 20.58 7.34 33.14
N ASP A 154 21.48 6.51 32.58
CA ASP A 154 22.37 6.87 31.47
C ASP A 154 21.90 6.36 30.09
N ASN A 155 20.79 5.62 30.02
CA ASN A 155 20.31 4.96 28.80
C ASN A 155 18.96 5.50 28.35
N LYS A 156 18.97 6.73 27.85
CA LYS A 156 17.80 7.44 27.30
C LYS A 156 17.60 7.10 25.82
N LEU A 157 16.36 6.85 25.42
CA LEU A 157 15.97 6.43 24.08
C LEU A 157 14.90 7.39 23.52
N VAL A 158 15.06 7.75 22.25
CA VAL A 158 14.11 8.53 21.45
C VAL A 158 13.58 7.62 20.34
N GLY A 159 12.33 7.18 20.49
CA GLY A 159 11.71 6.14 19.69
C GLY A 159 12.50 4.84 19.80
N THR A 160 13.41 4.63 18.86
CA THR A 160 14.29 3.46 18.85
C THR A 160 15.78 3.84 18.93
N ALA A 161 16.14 5.11 18.74
CA ALA A 161 17.51 5.61 18.77
C ALA A 161 17.99 5.92 20.20
N LYS A 162 19.26 5.62 20.52
CA LYS A 162 19.88 6.02 21.79
C LYS A 162 20.30 7.48 21.74
N VAL A 163 20.07 8.20 22.83
CA VAL A 163 20.65 9.54 23.03
C VAL A 163 22.09 9.37 23.48
N VAL A 164 23.03 9.90 22.70
CA VAL A 164 24.47 9.78 22.96
C VAL A 164 25.03 11.06 23.59
N HIS A 165 24.55 12.23 23.16
CA HIS A 165 24.95 13.52 23.70
C HIS A 165 23.69 14.26 24.17
N PRO A 166 23.23 14.02 25.41
CA PRO A 166 22.08 14.75 25.94
C PRO A 166 22.46 16.19 26.25
N ASP A 167 21.56 17.15 25.99
CA ASP A 167 21.77 18.59 26.22
C ASP A 167 23.07 19.12 25.56
N ASP A 168 23.41 18.58 24.40
CA ASP A 168 24.67 18.89 23.69
C ASP A 168 24.78 20.37 23.34
N VAL A 169 23.66 20.97 22.92
CA VAL A 169 23.54 22.41 22.72
C VAL A 169 22.28 22.90 23.40
N VAL A 170 22.44 23.78 24.39
CA VAL A 170 21.33 24.41 25.12
C VAL A 170 21.27 25.90 24.79
N ARG A 171 20.12 26.34 24.32
CA ARG A 171 19.80 27.75 24.06
C ARG A 171 18.49 28.16 24.76
N PRO A 172 18.21 29.48 24.88
CA PRO A 172 16.96 29.94 25.48
C PRO A 172 15.72 29.44 24.73
N ASP A 173 15.81 29.37 23.41
CA ASP A 173 14.75 29.01 22.46
C ASP A 173 14.69 27.51 22.14
N GLY A 174 15.66 26.70 22.58
CA GLY A 174 15.61 25.27 22.36
C GLY A 174 16.79 24.47 22.89
N VAL A 175 16.77 23.17 22.61
CA VAL A 175 17.83 22.23 22.98
C VAL A 175 18.08 21.22 21.87
N ILE A 176 19.34 20.83 21.70
CA ILE A 176 19.76 19.77 20.77
C ILE A 176 20.26 18.58 21.59
N HIS A 177 19.72 17.40 21.30
CA HIS A 177 20.26 16.13 21.79
C HIS A 177 20.84 15.33 20.64
N GLY A 178 22.09 14.91 20.80
CA GLY A 178 22.73 13.98 19.88
C GLY A 178 22.17 12.57 20.00
N ILE A 179 21.72 11.99 18.89
CA ILE A 179 21.22 10.61 18.83
C ILE A 179 22.16 9.73 17.99
N GLU A 180 22.18 8.44 18.30
CA GLU A 180 23.03 7.45 17.66
C GLU A 180 22.68 7.22 16.20
N ARG A 181 21.38 7.31 15.84
CA ARG A 181 20.88 6.96 14.51
C ARG A 181 19.72 7.81 14.07
N LEU A 182 19.52 7.90 12.77
CA LEU A 182 18.43 8.62 12.14
C LEU A 182 17.06 8.03 12.54
N LEU A 183 16.10 8.90 12.84
CA LEU A 183 14.72 8.55 13.11
C LEU A 183 13.94 8.49 11.80
N ILE A 184 13.39 7.33 11.45
CA ILE A 184 12.67 7.13 10.20
C ILE A 184 11.17 7.01 10.51
N PRO A 185 10.33 7.98 10.09
CA PRO A 185 8.88 7.87 10.20
C PRO A 185 8.34 6.73 9.34
N LYS A 186 7.26 6.07 9.81
CA LYS A 186 6.58 5.02 9.03
C LYS A 186 6.11 5.51 7.65
N SER A 187 5.66 6.76 7.54
CA SER A 187 5.23 7.37 6.27
C SER A 187 6.35 7.41 5.24
N VAL A 188 7.53 7.89 5.63
CA VAL A 188 8.71 7.99 4.75
C VAL A 188 9.24 6.59 4.38
N GLN A 189 9.18 5.64 5.31
CA GLN A 189 9.51 4.25 5.03
C GLN A 189 8.57 3.64 3.98
N SER A 190 7.27 3.91 4.07
CA SER A 190 6.27 3.47 3.09
C SER A 190 6.50 4.10 1.71
N ASP A 191 6.83 5.40 1.64
CA ASP A 191 7.14 6.09 0.38
C ASP A 191 8.35 5.44 -0.32
N PHE A 192 9.40 5.11 0.44
CA PHE A 192 10.57 4.41 -0.08
C PHE A 192 10.22 3.02 -0.62
N ASN A 193 9.45 2.24 0.14
CA ASN A 193 9.03 0.90 -0.25
C ASN A 193 8.17 0.91 -1.53
N LEU A 194 7.25 1.87 -1.65
CA LEU A 194 6.42 2.06 -2.84
C LEU A 194 7.29 2.30 -4.08
N ARG A 195 8.30 3.17 -3.96
CA ARG A 195 9.16 3.51 -5.10
C ARG A 195 10.06 2.36 -5.52
N ARG A 196 10.57 1.58 -4.57
CA ARG A 196 11.34 0.36 -4.84
C ARG A 196 10.49 -0.67 -5.58
N ASN A 197 9.23 -0.84 -5.17
CA ASN A 197 8.28 -1.73 -5.84
C ASN A 197 7.99 -1.27 -7.29
N LEU A 198 7.78 0.04 -7.50
CA LEU A 198 7.60 0.59 -8.85
C LEU A 198 8.84 0.40 -9.74
N GLN A 199 10.05 0.54 -9.19
CA GLN A 199 11.28 0.27 -9.95
C GLN A 199 11.41 -1.21 -10.35
N SER A 200 11.08 -2.15 -9.45
CA SER A 200 11.05 -3.58 -9.79
C SER A 200 9.99 -3.92 -10.84
N ILE A 201 8.87 -3.20 -10.88
CA ILE A 201 7.83 -3.38 -11.90
C ILE A 201 8.27 -2.76 -13.25
N SER A 202 8.97 -1.62 -13.23
CA SER A 202 9.37 -0.89 -14.45
C SER A 202 10.58 -1.48 -15.19
N ALA A 203 11.41 -2.29 -14.51
CA ALA A 203 12.63 -2.85 -15.09
C ALA A 203 12.39 -4.13 -15.91
N VAL A 204 11.16 -4.67 -15.96
CA VAL A 204 10.83 -5.80 -16.82
C VAL A 204 10.55 -5.26 -18.22
N LYS A 205 11.52 -5.42 -19.12
CA LYS A 205 11.31 -5.24 -20.56
C LYS A 205 10.13 -6.12 -20.96
N PRO A 206 9.07 -5.60 -21.61
CA PRO A 206 7.93 -6.43 -21.99
C PRO A 206 8.43 -7.50 -22.97
N GLU A 207 8.57 -8.73 -22.47
CA GLU A 207 8.78 -9.88 -23.33
C GLU A 207 7.46 -10.16 -24.06
N GLY A 208 7.55 -10.45 -25.36
CA GLY A 208 6.38 -10.82 -26.14
C GLY A 208 5.68 -12.02 -25.51
N SER A 209 4.35 -12.02 -25.57
CA SER A 209 3.53 -13.11 -25.06
C SER A 209 4.09 -14.47 -25.54
N PRO A 210 4.29 -15.45 -24.65
CA PRO A 210 4.82 -16.74 -25.04
C PRO A 210 3.95 -17.36 -26.14
N GLU A 211 4.56 -17.68 -27.28
CA GLU A 211 3.83 -18.21 -28.42
C GLU A 211 3.45 -19.68 -28.14
N VAL A 212 2.18 -19.90 -27.81
CA VAL A 212 1.60 -21.23 -27.57
C VAL A 212 1.15 -21.81 -28.91
N ASP A 213 1.59 -23.02 -29.22
CA ASP A 213 1.11 -23.74 -30.41
C ASP A 213 -0.36 -24.19 -30.19
N PRO A 214 -1.33 -23.71 -30.98
CA PRO A 214 -2.75 -23.99 -30.78
C PRO A 214 -3.15 -25.45 -30.98
N ARG A 215 -2.27 -26.30 -31.55
CA ARG A 215 -2.52 -27.75 -31.67
C ARG A 215 -2.01 -28.57 -30.49
N THR A 216 -1.00 -28.08 -29.77
CA THR A 216 -0.29 -28.88 -28.76
C THR A 216 -0.30 -28.25 -27.37
N ASN A 217 -0.80 -27.01 -27.24
CA ASN A 217 -0.78 -26.22 -26.00
C ASN A 217 0.60 -26.18 -25.33
N ARG A 218 1.67 -26.31 -26.12
CA ARG A 218 3.06 -26.22 -25.68
C ARG A 218 3.69 -24.94 -26.18
N LEU A 219 4.60 -24.39 -25.37
CA LEU A 219 5.46 -23.30 -25.76
C LEU A 219 6.31 -23.74 -26.95
N LYS A 220 6.35 -22.94 -28.03
CA LYS A 220 7.21 -23.22 -29.21
C LYS A 220 8.69 -23.24 -28.86
N LYS A 221 9.09 -22.67 -27.72
CA LYS A 221 10.47 -22.67 -27.20
C LYS A 221 10.47 -23.11 -25.72
N PRO A 222 11.40 -23.98 -25.28
CA PRO A 222 11.57 -24.27 -23.87
C PRO A 222 11.85 -23.00 -23.08
N ALA A 223 11.13 -22.78 -21.98
CA ALA A 223 11.35 -21.62 -21.12
C ALA A 223 12.74 -21.71 -20.46
N PRO A 224 13.48 -20.58 -20.33
CA PRO A 224 14.67 -20.55 -19.48
C PRO A 224 14.30 -20.89 -18.03
N SER A 225 15.25 -21.45 -17.27
CA SER A 225 15.05 -21.77 -15.85
C SER A 225 14.72 -20.50 -15.07
N VAL A 226 13.49 -20.40 -14.57
CA VAL A 226 13.02 -19.23 -13.82
C VAL A 226 13.44 -19.37 -12.34
N PRO A 227 13.86 -18.29 -11.65
CA PRO A 227 14.16 -18.34 -10.22
C PRO A 227 12.99 -18.88 -9.38
N ALA A 228 13.30 -19.56 -8.28
CA ALA A 228 12.30 -20.09 -7.35
C ALA A 228 11.41 -18.96 -6.79
N GLY A 229 10.09 -19.16 -6.79
CA GLY A 229 9.10 -18.17 -6.34
C GLY A 229 8.61 -17.20 -7.42
N SER A 230 9.05 -17.34 -8.66
CA SER A 230 8.49 -16.63 -9.82
C SER A 230 7.03 -17.01 -10.07
N PRO A 231 6.20 -16.08 -10.57
CA PRO A 231 4.81 -16.39 -10.91
C PRO A 231 4.77 -17.44 -12.01
N PRO A 232 3.81 -18.38 -11.95
CA PRO A 232 3.69 -19.45 -12.93
C PRO A 232 3.50 -18.87 -14.35
N VAL A 233 4.26 -19.42 -15.30
CA VAL A 233 4.27 -18.98 -16.71
C VAL A 233 2.96 -19.32 -17.41
N LEU A 234 2.33 -20.41 -17.00
CA LEU A 234 1.03 -20.82 -17.48
C LEU A 234 -0.04 -20.34 -16.48
N PRO A 235 -1.26 -20.06 -16.97
CA PRO A 235 -2.38 -19.70 -16.12
C PRO A 235 -2.99 -20.92 -15.43
N ILE A 236 -3.70 -20.69 -14.32
CA ILE A 236 -4.27 -21.73 -13.44
C ILE A 236 -5.05 -22.79 -14.22
N TYR A 237 -5.80 -22.38 -15.25
CA TYR A 237 -6.58 -23.31 -16.07
C TYR A 237 -5.74 -24.36 -16.82
N ALA A 238 -4.51 -24.04 -17.19
CA ALA A 238 -3.62 -25.01 -17.83
C ALA A 238 -3.06 -26.01 -16.83
N ALA A 239 -2.94 -25.64 -15.55
CA ALA A 239 -2.53 -26.55 -14.47
C ALA A 239 -3.66 -27.51 -14.05
N MET A 240 -4.93 -27.07 -14.13
CA MET A 240 -6.11 -27.90 -13.86
C MET A 240 -6.53 -28.81 -15.02
N ALA A 241 -6.04 -28.55 -16.24
CA ALA A 241 -6.39 -29.39 -17.39
C ALA A 241 -5.89 -30.83 -17.17
N PRO A 242 -6.68 -31.88 -17.48
CA PRO A 242 -6.24 -33.27 -17.42
C PRO A 242 -5.11 -33.50 -18.42
N GLY A 243 -3.87 -33.23 -18.01
CA GLY A 243 -2.69 -33.55 -18.78
C GLY A 243 -2.51 -35.06 -18.85
N PRO A 244 -1.91 -35.61 -19.91
CA PRO A 244 -1.46 -37.00 -19.86
C PRO A 244 -0.53 -37.13 -18.65
N SER A 245 -0.81 -38.11 -17.77
CA SER A 245 -0.10 -38.41 -16.51
C SER A 245 1.38 -38.84 -16.70
N LEU A 246 1.98 -38.46 -17.83
CA LEU A 246 3.29 -38.81 -18.34
C LEU A 246 4.24 -37.59 -18.41
N ALA A 247 3.80 -36.41 -17.98
CA ALA A 247 4.77 -35.35 -17.66
C ALA A 247 5.46 -35.75 -16.35
N PRO A 248 6.81 -35.90 -16.33
CA PRO A 248 7.53 -36.06 -15.08
C PRO A 248 7.12 -34.93 -14.14
N ALA A 249 6.88 -35.24 -12.87
CA ALA A 249 6.75 -34.21 -11.84
C ALA A 249 7.84 -33.14 -12.08
N PRO A 250 7.52 -31.83 -12.00
CA PRO A 250 8.51 -30.78 -12.18
C PRO A 250 9.76 -31.13 -11.37
N ALA A 251 10.90 -31.24 -12.06
CA ALA A 251 12.13 -31.71 -11.45
C ALA A 251 12.41 -30.87 -10.19
N PRO A 252 12.70 -31.49 -9.04
CA PRO A 252 13.05 -30.78 -7.81
C PRO A 252 14.16 -29.78 -8.12
N GLY A 253 13.86 -28.49 -7.97
CA GLY A 253 14.85 -27.43 -8.10
C GLY A 253 15.96 -27.67 -7.05
N PRO A 254 17.24 -27.46 -7.40
CA PRO A 254 18.33 -27.73 -6.47
C PRO A 254 18.36 -26.65 -5.40
N GLY A 255 17.93 -26.99 -4.17
CA GLY A 255 17.77 -25.99 -3.12
C GLY A 255 17.56 -26.53 -1.70
N GLY A 256 18.31 -27.56 -1.28
CA GLY A 256 18.57 -27.81 0.15
C GLY A 256 17.38 -28.20 1.06
N PRO A 257 17.63 -28.49 2.35
CA PRO A 257 16.86 -29.48 3.10
C PRO A 257 15.42 -29.17 3.51
N HIS A 258 14.91 -27.93 3.45
CA HIS A 258 13.50 -27.62 3.77
C HIS A 258 13.11 -26.21 3.27
N HIS A 259 12.78 -25.99 2.00
CA HIS A 259 12.12 -24.74 1.54
C HIS A 259 11.17 -25.02 0.35
N HIS A 260 10.33 -26.06 0.47
CA HIS A 260 9.16 -26.20 -0.40
C HIS A 260 7.98 -25.50 0.28
N PHE A 261 7.28 -24.62 -0.45
CA PHE A 261 6.03 -24.03 0.04
C PHE A 261 4.97 -25.13 0.06
N ASP A 262 4.57 -25.56 1.26
CA ASP A 262 3.59 -26.62 1.43
C ASP A 262 2.18 -26.03 1.33
N GLY A 263 1.66 -25.97 0.11
CA GLY A 263 0.31 -25.48 -0.14
C GLY A 263 -0.77 -26.35 0.50
N GLU A 264 -0.54 -27.65 0.71
CA GLU A 264 -1.50 -28.51 1.41
C GLU A 264 -1.63 -28.12 2.89
N SER A 265 -0.52 -27.75 3.54
CA SER A 265 -0.56 -27.26 4.91
C SER A 265 -1.32 -25.94 5.04
N GLN A 266 -1.15 -25.02 4.08
CA GLN A 266 -1.89 -23.75 4.04
C GLN A 266 -3.38 -24.00 3.80
N VAL A 267 -3.71 -24.97 2.94
CA VAL A 267 -5.10 -25.37 2.72
C VAL A 267 -5.75 -25.86 4.01
N LYS A 268 -5.04 -26.69 4.78
CA LYS A 268 -5.53 -27.17 6.08
C LYS A 268 -5.68 -26.04 7.11
N ASP A 269 -4.73 -25.10 7.15
CA ASP A 269 -4.75 -23.96 8.06
C ASP A 269 -5.91 -23.00 7.77
N PHE A 270 -6.20 -22.74 6.49
CA PHE A 270 -7.38 -21.95 6.14
C PHE A 270 -8.68 -22.68 6.54
N ILE A 271 -8.79 -24.00 6.31
CA ILE A 271 -10.00 -24.77 6.67
C ILE A 271 -10.21 -24.71 8.18
N GLN A 272 -9.13 -24.85 8.95
CA GLN A 272 -9.17 -24.71 10.39
C GLN A 272 -9.58 -23.29 10.80
N THR A 273 -9.11 -22.26 10.10
CA THR A 273 -9.49 -20.86 10.36
C THR A 273 -10.98 -20.64 10.14
N LEU A 274 -11.58 -21.19 9.07
CA LEU A 274 -13.02 -21.12 8.83
C LEU A 274 -13.84 -21.73 9.98
N LEU A 275 -13.42 -22.89 10.48
CA LEU A 275 -14.06 -23.55 11.63
C LEU A 275 -13.93 -22.74 12.93
N HIS A 276 -12.81 -22.02 13.12
CA HIS A 276 -12.60 -21.18 14.30
C HIS A 276 -13.34 -19.85 14.22
N TYR A 277 -13.44 -19.25 13.03
CA TYR A 277 -14.21 -18.03 12.80
C TYR A 277 -15.69 -18.28 13.10
N GLY A 278 -16.21 -19.43 12.66
CA GLY A 278 -17.60 -19.84 12.84
C GLY A 278 -18.53 -19.21 11.80
N GLY A 279 -19.65 -19.87 11.51
CA GLY A 279 -20.61 -19.42 10.48
C GLY A 279 -20.22 -19.80 9.04
N TYR A 280 -19.16 -20.60 8.87
CA TYR A 280 -18.69 -21.14 7.58
C TYR A 280 -18.39 -22.65 7.68
N ASN A 281 -19.05 -23.34 8.61
CA ASN A 281 -18.82 -24.77 8.88
C ASN A 281 -19.24 -25.64 7.71
N GLU A 282 -20.36 -25.31 7.04
CA GLU A 282 -20.87 -26.09 5.91
C GLU A 282 -19.85 -26.11 4.75
N MET A 283 -19.24 -24.96 4.47
CA MET A 283 -18.20 -24.87 3.47
C MET A 283 -16.93 -25.60 3.88
N ALA A 284 -16.50 -25.47 5.14
CA ALA A 284 -15.34 -26.17 5.65
C ALA A 284 -15.53 -27.70 5.54
N ASP A 285 -16.72 -28.20 5.90
CA ASP A 285 -17.08 -29.61 5.80
C ASP A 285 -17.10 -30.10 4.35
N ILE A 286 -17.63 -29.30 3.41
CA ILE A 286 -17.58 -29.59 1.98
C ILE A 286 -16.12 -29.71 1.50
N LEU A 287 -15.24 -28.80 1.89
CA LEU A 287 -13.82 -28.82 1.49
C LEU A 287 -13.07 -30.01 2.09
N VAL A 288 -13.41 -30.43 3.31
CA VAL A 288 -12.84 -31.63 3.94
C VAL A 288 -13.35 -32.91 3.28
N ASN A 289 -14.64 -32.96 2.92
CA ASN A 289 -15.26 -34.12 2.28
C ASN A 289 -14.82 -34.28 0.82
N LEU A 290 -14.72 -33.18 0.08
CA LEU A 290 -14.22 -33.12 -1.29
C LEU A 290 -12.69 -33.08 -1.30
N THR A 291 -12.07 -34.17 -0.86
CA THR A 291 -10.61 -34.26 -0.74
C THR A 291 -9.88 -33.92 -2.04
N ASN A 292 -10.47 -34.23 -3.20
CA ASN A 292 -9.92 -33.86 -4.51
C ASN A 292 -9.76 -32.33 -4.66
N LEU A 293 -10.76 -31.55 -4.29
CA LEU A 293 -10.74 -30.09 -4.41
C LEU A 293 -9.67 -29.48 -3.49
N ALA A 294 -9.61 -29.89 -2.23
CA ALA A 294 -8.60 -29.43 -1.29
C ALA A 294 -7.17 -29.80 -1.75
N THR A 295 -6.98 -31.02 -2.28
CA THR A 295 -5.70 -31.45 -2.85
C THR A 295 -5.33 -30.66 -4.11
N GLU A 296 -6.28 -30.37 -4.98
CA GLU A 296 -6.06 -29.54 -6.18
C GLU A 296 -5.67 -28.10 -5.80
N MET A 297 -6.37 -27.49 -4.85
CA MET A 297 -6.01 -26.17 -4.31
C MET A 297 -4.60 -26.19 -3.71
N GLY A 298 -4.27 -27.20 -2.91
CA GLY A 298 -2.95 -27.34 -2.29
C GLY A 298 -1.85 -27.48 -3.32
N LYS A 299 -2.09 -28.23 -4.40
CA LYS A 299 -1.16 -28.36 -5.52
C LYS A 299 -0.97 -27.03 -6.26
N LEU A 300 -2.05 -26.33 -6.59
CA LEU A 300 -1.98 -25.02 -7.26
C LEU A 300 -1.15 -24.02 -6.43
N VAL A 301 -1.44 -23.93 -5.14
CA VAL A 301 -0.74 -23.03 -4.23
C VAL A 301 0.74 -23.42 -4.09
N SER A 302 1.05 -24.71 -4.04
CA SER A 302 2.44 -25.22 -4.01
C SER A 302 3.20 -24.92 -5.30
N GLU A 303 2.52 -24.93 -6.45
CA GLU A 303 3.07 -24.53 -7.76
C GLU A 303 3.26 -23.01 -7.89
N GLY A 304 2.77 -22.24 -6.92
CA GLY A 304 2.97 -20.80 -6.83
C GLY A 304 1.79 -19.97 -7.34
N TYR A 305 0.66 -20.60 -7.66
CA TYR A 305 -0.56 -19.90 -8.00
C TYR A 305 -1.17 -19.20 -6.78
N VAL A 306 -2.00 -18.19 -7.05
CA VAL A 306 -2.71 -17.43 -6.04
C VAL A 306 -4.20 -17.48 -6.32
N ILE A 307 -5.01 -17.56 -5.28
CA ILE A 307 -6.45 -17.73 -5.37
C ILE A 307 -7.18 -16.90 -4.30
N THR A 308 -8.43 -16.56 -4.59
CA THR A 308 -9.36 -15.97 -3.63
C THR A 308 -10.59 -16.84 -3.51
N VAL A 309 -10.98 -17.15 -2.30
CA VAL A 309 -12.12 -18.02 -1.99
C VAL A 309 -13.25 -17.15 -1.45
N LEU A 310 -14.37 -17.08 -2.18
CA LEU A 310 -15.60 -16.45 -1.72
C LEU A 310 -16.39 -17.45 -0.87
N ALA A 311 -16.35 -17.31 0.44
CA ALA A 311 -16.94 -18.25 1.37
C ALA A 311 -18.40 -17.89 1.68
N PRO A 312 -19.41 -18.66 1.21
CA PRO A 312 -20.80 -18.43 1.60
C PRO A 312 -21.02 -18.81 3.06
N ASN A 313 -21.76 -17.97 3.79
CA ASN A 313 -22.13 -18.25 5.17
C ASN A 313 -23.05 -19.47 5.30
N ASP A 314 -23.08 -20.07 6.49
CA ASP A 314 -23.89 -21.25 6.81
C ASP A 314 -25.39 -20.97 6.58
N GLU A 315 -25.84 -19.74 6.83
CA GLU A 315 -27.23 -19.33 6.55
C GLU A 315 -27.59 -19.37 5.06
N ALA A 316 -26.66 -19.00 4.17
CA ALA A 316 -26.86 -19.08 2.72
C ALA A 316 -26.77 -20.52 2.24
N MET A 317 -25.82 -21.30 2.77
CA MET A 317 -25.68 -22.71 2.46
C MET A 317 -26.92 -23.52 2.86
N ALA A 318 -27.53 -23.19 4.01
CA ALA A 318 -28.78 -23.81 4.47
C ALA A 318 -30.00 -23.48 3.58
N LYS A 319 -29.97 -22.39 2.80
CA LYS A 319 -31.05 -22.04 1.86
C LYS A 319 -30.99 -22.85 0.56
N LEU A 320 -29.89 -23.56 0.31
CA LEU A 320 -29.79 -24.44 -0.85
C LEU A 320 -30.76 -25.61 -0.70
N THR A 321 -31.53 -25.87 -1.76
CA THR A 321 -32.41 -27.05 -1.78
C THR A 321 -31.55 -28.31 -1.70
N THR A 322 -32.01 -29.31 -0.95
CA THR A 322 -31.31 -30.61 -0.84
C THR A 322 -31.03 -31.22 -2.21
N ASP A 323 -31.87 -30.97 -3.20
CA ASP A 323 -31.73 -31.47 -4.57
C ASP A 323 -30.49 -30.90 -5.28
N GLN A 324 -30.15 -29.62 -5.04
CA GLN A 324 -28.97 -28.97 -5.62
C GLN A 324 -27.65 -29.46 -5.01
N LEU A 325 -27.68 -29.97 -3.78
CA LEU A 325 -26.51 -30.52 -3.09
C LEU A 325 -26.40 -32.05 -3.24
N SER A 326 -27.48 -32.73 -3.63
CA SER A 326 -27.54 -34.20 -3.74
C SER A 326 -27.07 -34.73 -5.10
N GLU A 327 -26.96 -33.86 -6.11
CA GLU A 327 -26.42 -34.27 -7.41
C GLU A 327 -24.90 -34.56 -7.29
N PRO A 328 -24.42 -35.72 -7.78
CA PRO A 328 -23.01 -36.04 -7.72
C PRO A 328 -22.19 -35.03 -8.54
N GLY A 329 -21.26 -34.33 -7.87
CA GLY A 329 -20.40 -33.30 -8.46
C GLY A 329 -21.01 -31.88 -8.48
N SER A 330 -22.26 -31.70 -8.06
CA SER A 330 -22.83 -30.36 -7.89
C SER A 330 -22.16 -29.52 -6.79
N PRO A 331 -21.79 -30.05 -5.59
CA PRO A 331 -21.10 -29.22 -4.60
C PRO A 331 -19.71 -28.81 -5.07
N GLU A 332 -18.96 -29.69 -5.74
CA GLU A 332 -17.67 -29.35 -6.36
C GLU A 332 -17.82 -28.19 -7.36
N GLN A 333 -18.82 -28.27 -8.24
CA GLN A 333 -19.03 -27.27 -9.27
C GLN A 333 -19.51 -25.92 -8.72
N ILE A 334 -20.28 -25.93 -7.63
CA ILE A 334 -20.62 -24.72 -6.88
C ILE A 334 -19.33 -24.12 -6.31
N MET A 335 -18.49 -24.92 -5.63
CA MET A 335 -17.25 -24.44 -5.04
C MET A 335 -16.26 -23.87 -6.07
N TYR A 336 -16.09 -24.50 -7.23
CA TYR A 336 -15.24 -23.96 -8.30
C TYR A 336 -15.68 -22.57 -8.78
N TYR A 337 -16.97 -22.24 -8.70
CA TYR A 337 -17.47 -20.90 -9.06
C TYR A 337 -17.18 -19.85 -7.98
N HIS A 338 -16.98 -20.29 -6.74
CA HIS A 338 -16.65 -19.42 -5.61
C HIS A 338 -15.15 -19.16 -5.47
N ILE A 339 -14.30 -19.85 -6.26
CA ILE A 339 -12.86 -19.66 -6.23
C ILE A 339 -12.44 -18.80 -7.43
N ILE A 340 -11.91 -17.62 -7.15
CA ILE A 340 -11.33 -16.68 -8.09
C ILE A 340 -9.85 -17.02 -8.32
N ALA A 341 -9.42 -17.01 -9.58
CA ALA A 341 -8.07 -17.35 -10.05
C ALA A 341 -7.04 -16.21 -9.88
N GLU A 342 -7.28 -15.30 -8.94
CA GLU A 342 -6.47 -14.11 -8.65
C GLU A 342 -6.44 -13.88 -7.14
N TYR A 343 -5.42 -13.16 -6.65
CA TYR A 343 -5.36 -12.73 -5.26
C TYR A 343 -6.06 -11.39 -5.08
N GLN A 344 -7.17 -11.39 -4.33
CA GLN A 344 -8.00 -10.23 -4.08
C GLN A 344 -8.28 -10.11 -2.57
N THR A 345 -7.92 -8.95 -1.99
CA THR A 345 -8.32 -8.54 -0.64
C THR A 345 -9.57 -7.67 -0.70
N GLU A 346 -10.21 -7.41 0.43
CA GLU A 346 -11.33 -6.45 0.51
C GLU A 346 -10.96 -5.11 -0.12
N GLU A 347 -9.83 -4.52 0.30
CA GLU A 347 -9.37 -3.22 -0.20
C GLU A 347 -9.18 -3.24 -1.73
N SER A 348 -8.62 -4.31 -2.27
CA SER A 348 -8.41 -4.47 -3.71
C SER A 348 -9.75 -4.50 -4.46
N MET A 349 -10.70 -5.30 -3.98
CA MET A 349 -12.02 -5.44 -4.61
C MET A 349 -12.81 -4.14 -4.54
N TYR A 350 -12.85 -3.49 -3.37
CA TYR A 350 -13.55 -2.23 -3.17
C TYR A 350 -12.98 -1.12 -4.06
N ASN A 351 -11.65 -0.99 -4.12
CA ASN A 351 -11.00 -0.02 -4.99
C ASN A 351 -11.25 -0.30 -6.48
N ALA A 352 -11.27 -1.56 -6.88
CA ALA A 352 -11.53 -1.95 -8.26
C ALA A 352 -12.97 -1.59 -8.68
N VAL A 353 -13.98 -1.99 -7.90
CA VAL A 353 -15.38 -1.68 -8.25
C VAL A 353 -15.67 -0.18 -8.21
N ARG A 354 -15.05 0.58 -7.30
CA ARG A 354 -15.24 2.04 -7.25
C ARG A 354 -14.62 2.77 -8.44
N ARG A 355 -13.49 2.27 -8.96
CA ARG A 355 -12.80 2.87 -10.11
C ARG A 355 -13.43 2.48 -11.44
N PHE A 356 -13.83 1.22 -11.58
CA PHE A 356 -14.26 0.64 -12.86
C PHE A 356 -15.78 0.40 -12.93
N GLY A 357 -16.51 0.59 -11.83
CA GLY A 357 -17.94 0.37 -11.69
C GLY A 357 -18.31 -1.11 -11.60
N LYS A 358 -18.03 -1.86 -12.67
CA LYS A 358 -18.34 -3.28 -12.80
C LYS A 358 -17.09 -4.05 -13.22
N VAL A 359 -16.63 -4.96 -12.36
CA VAL A 359 -15.42 -5.79 -12.55
C VAL A 359 -15.84 -7.23 -12.78
N ARG A 360 -15.05 -7.98 -13.56
CA ARG A 360 -15.27 -9.41 -13.83
C ARG A 360 -14.04 -10.20 -13.44
N TYR A 361 -14.19 -11.13 -12.50
CA TYR A 361 -13.14 -12.02 -12.05
C TYR A 361 -13.26 -13.40 -12.69
N ASP A 362 -12.12 -13.96 -13.08
CA ASP A 362 -12.05 -15.33 -13.57
C ASP A 362 -12.19 -16.32 -12.40
N THR A 363 -13.13 -17.25 -12.52
CA THR A 363 -13.33 -18.33 -11.53
C THR A 363 -12.65 -19.61 -12.00
N LEU A 364 -12.46 -20.58 -11.09
CA LEU A 364 -11.99 -21.91 -11.47
C LEU A 364 -13.03 -22.68 -12.28
N ARG A 365 -14.31 -22.30 -12.20
CA ARG A 365 -15.39 -22.85 -13.02
C ARG A 365 -15.44 -22.20 -14.41
N LEU A 366 -14.63 -22.69 -15.34
CA LEU A 366 -14.66 -22.23 -16.73
C LEU A 366 -16.00 -22.59 -17.43
N PRO A 367 -16.50 -21.74 -18.35
CA PRO A 367 -16.00 -20.41 -18.77
C PRO A 367 -16.61 -19.26 -17.95
N HIS A 368 -17.18 -19.54 -16.78
CA HIS A 368 -18.00 -18.59 -16.04
C HIS A 368 -17.14 -17.63 -15.23
N LYS A 369 -17.45 -16.34 -15.34
CA LYS A 369 -16.83 -15.28 -14.56
C LYS A 369 -17.80 -14.84 -13.48
N VAL A 370 -17.26 -14.43 -12.33
CA VAL A 370 -18.06 -13.75 -11.30
C VAL A 370 -17.94 -12.26 -11.51
N VAL A 371 -19.08 -11.59 -11.47
CA VAL A 371 -19.18 -10.14 -11.62
C VAL A 371 -19.13 -9.52 -10.22
N ALA A 372 -18.41 -8.42 -10.06
CA ALA A 372 -18.40 -7.61 -8.84
C ALA A 372 -18.77 -6.15 -9.16
N GLN A 373 -19.59 -5.54 -8.30
CA GLN A 373 -20.02 -4.15 -8.42
C GLN A 373 -20.18 -3.50 -7.04
N GLU A 374 -20.05 -2.17 -6.97
CA GLU A 374 -20.32 -1.43 -5.74
C GLU A 374 -21.83 -1.38 -5.49
N ALA A 375 -22.27 -1.81 -4.30
CA ALA A 375 -23.66 -1.70 -3.87
C ALA A 375 -23.73 -1.50 -2.35
N ASP A 376 -24.55 -0.53 -1.91
CA ASP A 376 -24.84 -0.29 -0.49
C ASP A 376 -23.59 -0.06 0.38
N GLY A 377 -22.50 0.46 -0.21
CA GLY A 377 -21.23 0.71 0.47
C GLY A 377 -20.33 -0.52 0.63
N SER A 378 -20.73 -1.67 0.08
CA SER A 378 -19.95 -2.91 0.04
C SER A 378 -19.75 -3.40 -1.42
N VAL A 379 -19.01 -4.50 -1.58
CA VAL A 379 -18.84 -5.19 -2.85
C VAL A 379 -19.95 -6.23 -2.99
N LYS A 380 -20.71 -6.16 -4.08
CA LYS A 380 -21.74 -7.13 -4.44
C LYS A 380 -21.26 -8.00 -5.59
N PHE A 381 -21.31 -9.31 -5.38
CA PHE A 381 -20.96 -10.34 -6.35
C PHE A 381 -22.20 -10.93 -7.02
N GLY A 382 -22.06 -11.32 -8.29
CA GLY A 382 -23.14 -11.90 -9.08
C GLY A 382 -24.15 -10.88 -9.60
N ASP A 383 -25.13 -11.38 -10.36
CA ASP A 383 -26.22 -10.60 -10.95
C ASP A 383 -27.57 -11.28 -10.58
N GLY A 384 -28.64 -10.49 -10.40
CA GLY A 384 -30.00 -11.00 -10.16
C GLY A 384 -30.24 -11.58 -8.76
N ASP A 385 -31.08 -12.62 -8.68
CA ASP A 385 -31.53 -13.25 -7.42
C ASP A 385 -30.46 -14.12 -6.75
N GLY A 386 -29.37 -14.44 -7.47
CA GLY A 386 -28.21 -15.20 -6.97
C GLY A 386 -27.01 -14.31 -6.60
N SER A 387 -27.25 -13.04 -6.30
CA SER A 387 -26.19 -12.10 -5.89
C SER A 387 -25.88 -12.19 -4.39
N ALA A 388 -24.63 -11.98 -4.02
CA ALA A 388 -24.18 -11.98 -2.63
C ALA A 388 -23.36 -10.72 -2.32
N TYR A 389 -23.48 -10.19 -1.12
CA TYR A 389 -22.67 -9.09 -0.59
C TYR A 389 -21.45 -9.64 0.13
N LEU A 390 -20.34 -8.91 0.03
CA LEU A 390 -19.20 -9.08 0.91
C LEU A 390 -19.63 -8.71 2.34
N PHE A 391 -19.58 -9.69 3.23
CA PHE A 391 -20.07 -9.59 4.60
C PHE A 391 -18.92 -9.60 5.60
N ASP A 392 -18.08 -10.65 5.57
CA ASP A 392 -16.89 -10.78 6.41
C ASP A 392 -15.62 -10.65 5.57
N PRO A 393 -14.96 -9.48 5.55
CA PRO A 393 -13.76 -9.30 4.76
C PRO A 393 -12.53 -9.98 5.37
N ASP A 394 -11.63 -10.45 4.51
CA ASP A 394 -10.28 -10.91 4.85
C ASP A 394 -10.22 -11.94 6.00
N ILE A 395 -11.14 -12.92 6.03
CA ILE A 395 -11.20 -14.00 7.05
C ILE A 395 -9.86 -14.75 7.17
N TYR A 396 -9.19 -14.95 6.04
CA TYR A 396 -7.86 -15.54 5.96
C TYR A 396 -7.06 -14.87 4.85
N THR A 397 -5.81 -14.50 5.13
CA THR A 397 -4.88 -13.95 4.14
C THR A 397 -3.47 -14.40 4.45
N ASP A 398 -2.80 -15.08 3.52
CA ASP A 398 -1.40 -15.53 3.67
C ASP A 398 -0.47 -15.07 2.53
N GLY A 399 -1.00 -14.25 1.62
CA GLY A 399 -0.31 -13.77 0.42
C GLY A 399 -0.42 -14.68 -0.80
N ARG A 400 -0.99 -15.89 -0.67
CA ARG A 400 -1.33 -16.78 -1.81
C ARG A 400 -2.82 -17.13 -1.87
N ILE A 401 -3.44 -17.31 -0.71
CA ILE A 401 -4.86 -17.56 -0.51
C ILE A 401 -5.42 -16.35 0.22
N SER A 402 -6.52 -15.81 -0.29
CA SER A 402 -7.39 -14.93 0.50
C SER A 402 -8.79 -15.52 0.59
N VAL A 403 -9.46 -15.33 1.73
CA VAL A 403 -10.82 -15.83 1.98
C VAL A 403 -11.72 -14.66 2.34
N GLN A 404 -12.86 -14.58 1.66
CA GLN A 404 -13.80 -13.46 1.74
C GLN A 404 -15.19 -14.01 2.01
N GLY A 405 -15.77 -13.68 3.15
CA GLY A 405 -17.10 -14.14 3.54
C GLY A 405 -18.21 -13.39 2.81
N ILE A 406 -19.16 -14.13 2.24
CA ILE A 406 -20.31 -13.61 1.51
C ILE A 406 -21.63 -14.14 2.09
N ASP A 407 -22.69 -13.35 1.97
CA ASP A 407 -24.02 -13.65 2.55
C ASP A 407 -24.96 -14.49 1.67
N GLY A 408 -24.45 -15.01 0.55
CA GLY A 408 -25.24 -15.71 -0.47
C GLY A 408 -24.39 -16.71 -1.25
N VAL A 409 -25.04 -17.73 -1.81
CA VAL A 409 -24.38 -18.70 -2.70
C VAL A 409 -24.47 -18.22 -4.13
N LEU A 410 -23.32 -18.13 -4.79
CA LEU A 410 -23.21 -17.66 -6.17
C LEU A 410 -23.46 -18.80 -7.16
N PHE A 411 -24.24 -18.50 -8.19
CA PHE A 411 -24.46 -19.37 -9.33
C PHE A 411 -24.04 -18.68 -10.61
N PRO A 412 -23.44 -19.40 -11.57
CA PRO A 412 -23.22 -18.80 -12.87
C PRO A 412 -24.56 -18.46 -13.49
N ALA A 413 -24.61 -17.36 -14.23
CA ALA A 413 -25.75 -17.07 -15.07
C ALA A 413 -25.93 -18.23 -16.06
N GLU A 414 -27.01 -19.01 -15.90
CA GLU A 414 -27.43 -19.94 -16.92
C GLU A 414 -27.68 -19.14 -18.20
N GLU A 415 -27.24 -19.67 -19.36
CA GLU A 415 -27.54 -19.09 -20.66
C GLU A 415 -29.06 -19.16 -20.91
N THR A 416 -29.80 -18.21 -20.33
CA THR A 416 -31.21 -18.02 -20.63
C THR A 416 -31.29 -17.49 -22.06
N LYS A 417 -31.66 -18.40 -22.98
CA LYS A 417 -32.33 -18.02 -24.22
C LYS A 417 -33.43 -17.03 -23.83
N SER A 418 -33.28 -15.80 -24.32
CA SER A 418 -34.15 -14.66 -24.09
C SER A 418 -35.64 -15.04 -24.08
N GLU A 419 -36.26 -15.05 -22.91
CA GLU A 419 -37.72 -14.99 -22.80
C GLU A 419 -38.13 -13.51 -22.82
N THR A 420 -38.46 -13.03 -24.02
CA THR A 420 -39.14 -11.76 -24.20
C THR A 420 -40.63 -11.96 -23.87
N LYS A 421 -41.13 -11.35 -22.78
CA LYS A 421 -42.58 -11.28 -22.51
C LYS A 421 -43.21 -10.13 -23.29
N THR A 422 -43.80 -10.51 -24.43
CA THR A 422 -45.13 -10.19 -24.97
C THR A 422 -45.74 -8.79 -24.79
N GLU A 423 -45.94 -8.08 -25.91
CA GLU A 423 -47.11 -7.21 -26.12
C GLU A 423 -47.94 -7.69 -27.32
N THR A 424 -49.23 -7.88 -27.07
CA THR A 424 -50.23 -8.41 -28.01
C THR A 424 -50.81 -7.28 -28.87
N ARG A 425 -50.77 -7.40 -30.21
CA ARG A 425 -51.77 -6.77 -31.09
C ARG A 425 -51.91 -7.50 -32.44
N THR A 426 -53.03 -8.21 -32.55
CA THR A 426 -53.90 -8.47 -33.72
C THR A 426 -53.30 -8.68 -35.12
N VAL A 427 -53.59 -9.88 -35.64
CA VAL A 427 -53.29 -10.41 -36.98
C VAL A 427 -53.94 -9.61 -38.12
N THR A 428 -53.17 -9.29 -39.16
CA THR A 428 -53.65 -9.32 -40.56
C THR A 428 -52.59 -10.01 -41.44
N HIS A 429 -52.99 -11.11 -42.08
CA HIS A 429 -52.16 -11.87 -43.01
C HIS A 429 -52.04 -11.12 -44.35
N VAL A 430 -50.82 -10.85 -44.81
CA VAL A 430 -50.53 -10.70 -46.24
C VAL A 430 -49.31 -11.54 -46.62
N LYS A 431 -49.56 -12.45 -47.54
CA LYS A 431 -48.68 -13.47 -48.12
C LYS A 431 -47.77 -12.83 -49.17
N VAL A 432 -46.45 -12.92 -49.05
CA VAL A 432 -45.54 -12.74 -50.20
C VAL A 432 -44.38 -13.72 -50.16
N VAL A 433 -44.24 -14.40 -51.29
CA VAL A 433 -43.32 -15.49 -51.64
C VAL A 433 -41.89 -14.98 -51.92
N ALA A 434 -40.92 -15.86 -51.68
CA ALA A 434 -39.48 -15.71 -51.85
C ALA A 434 -38.99 -15.19 -53.22
N LYS A 435 -37.86 -14.46 -53.22
CA LYS A 435 -36.86 -14.42 -54.30
C LYS A 435 -35.44 -14.24 -53.74
N PRO A 436 -34.42 -14.96 -54.26
CA PRO A 436 -33.03 -14.82 -53.82
C PRO A 436 -32.34 -13.63 -54.52
N ARG A 437 -31.54 -12.86 -53.78
CA ARG A 437 -30.72 -11.75 -54.32
C ARG A 437 -29.31 -12.24 -54.65
N ARG A 438 -29.01 -12.31 -55.96
CA ARG A 438 -27.68 -12.54 -56.53
C ARG A 438 -27.18 -11.22 -57.12
N GLY A 439 -25.94 -10.84 -56.83
CA GLY A 439 -25.14 -9.92 -57.66
C GLY A 439 -24.82 -8.55 -57.06
N LYS A 440 -23.56 -8.36 -56.65
CA LYS A 440 -22.72 -7.17 -56.94
C LYS A 440 -21.32 -7.37 -56.34
N LEU A 441 -20.48 -8.13 -57.03
CA LEU A 441 -19.04 -8.21 -56.74
C LEU A 441 -18.24 -8.63 -57.99
N LEU A 442 -18.63 -8.11 -59.16
CA LEU A 442 -17.91 -8.35 -60.41
C LEU A 442 -18.05 -7.16 -61.37
N GLU A 443 -17.73 -5.95 -60.88
CA GLU A 443 -17.70 -4.74 -61.72
C GLU A 443 -16.38 -3.96 -61.54
N VAL A 444 -15.36 -4.58 -60.93
CA VAL A 444 -14.05 -3.94 -60.68
C VAL A 444 -12.92 -4.59 -61.48
N ALA A 445 -13.10 -5.79 -62.03
CA ALA A 445 -12.03 -6.49 -62.77
C ALA A 445 -12.03 -6.28 -64.30
N CYS A 446 -12.96 -5.48 -64.86
CA CYS A 446 -13.02 -5.20 -66.31
C CYS A 446 -12.64 -3.76 -66.70
N ARG A 447 -12.08 -2.97 -65.77
CA ARG A 447 -11.69 -1.57 -66.02
C ARG A 447 -10.20 -1.29 -66.03
N MET A 448 -9.36 -2.34 -66.06
CA MET A 448 -7.90 -2.22 -66.05
C MET A 448 -7.21 -3.04 -67.15
N LEU A 449 -7.81 -3.21 -68.33
CA LEU A 449 -7.16 -3.84 -69.50
C LEU A 449 -7.68 -3.23 -70.82
N GLY A 450 -7.78 -1.89 -70.86
CA GLY A 450 -8.17 -1.09 -72.02
C GLY A 450 -7.05 -0.21 -72.57
N ALA A 451 -5.79 -0.63 -72.43
CA ALA A 451 -4.66 0.01 -73.08
C ALA A 451 -3.76 -1.08 -73.68
N PHE A 452 -3.56 -1.00 -75.00
CA PHE A 452 -2.76 -1.86 -75.88
C PHE A 452 -3.43 -3.11 -76.49
N GLY A 453 -3.88 -2.94 -77.73
CA GLY A 453 -3.41 -3.78 -78.84
C GLY A 453 -4.20 -5.04 -79.22
N GLN A 454 -5.00 -4.88 -80.29
CA GLN A 454 -5.23 -5.81 -81.42
C GLN A 454 -5.65 -7.28 -81.19
N ASP A 455 -6.82 -7.58 -81.75
CA ASP A 455 -7.19 -8.81 -82.49
C ASP A 455 -6.89 -10.17 -81.86
N SER A 456 -7.86 -10.75 -81.14
CA SER A 456 -8.31 -12.13 -81.40
C SER A 456 -9.52 -12.56 -80.56
N ARG A 457 -10.56 -12.89 -81.31
CA ARG A 457 -11.72 -13.78 -81.09
C ARG A 457 -11.69 -14.77 -79.90
N PHE A 458 -12.86 -14.86 -79.25
CA PHE A 458 -13.44 -16.00 -78.48
C PHE A 458 -12.67 -16.35 -77.17
N THR A 459 -13.27 -16.69 -76.03
CA THR A 459 -14.60 -17.24 -75.69
C THR A 459 -14.72 -17.22 -74.15
N THR A 460 -15.91 -16.86 -73.64
CA THR A 460 -16.52 -17.32 -72.36
C THR A 460 -15.74 -17.29 -71.03
N CYS A 461 -16.20 -16.46 -70.09
CA CYS A 461 -16.30 -16.84 -68.68
C CYS A 461 -17.80 -16.90 -68.31
N GLN A 462 -18.23 -18.06 -67.81
CA GLN A 462 -19.57 -18.33 -67.30
C GLN A 462 -19.62 -18.08 -65.78
#